data_AF-A0A920NNB9-F1
#
_entry.id   AF-A0A920NNB9-F1
#
_cell.length_a   1.000
_cell.length_b   1.000
_cell.length_c   1.000
_cell.angle_alpha   90.00
_cell.angle_beta   90.00
_cell.angle_gamma   90.00
#
_symmetry.space_group_name_H-M   'P 1'
#
loop_
_entity.id
_entity.type
_entity.pdbx_description
1 polymer ?
#
loop_
_entity_poly.entity_id
_entity_poly.type
_entity_poly.pdbx_seq_one_letter_code
_entity_poly.pdbx_strand_id
1 'polypeptide(L)' 'MIGARSAIFAPLKNLGLVVVDEEQEHSYKQDTKNPRYHARDVALMRGKIHKIPVLLGPAPLLV' A
#
# COMPACT_ATOMS: atom_id res chain seq x y z
N MET A 1 10.32 -2.06 7.23
CA MET A 1 10.62 -0.87 6.41
C MET A 1 9.45 0.08 6.55
N ILE A 2 9.69 1.38 6.72
CA ILE A 2 8.66 2.41 6.81
C ILE A 2 8.99 3.45 5.73
N GLY A 3 8.00 3.87 4.96
CA GLY A 3 8.21 4.85 3.89
C GLY A 3 6.91 5.26 3.22
N ALA A 4 6.97 6.32 2.41
CA ALA A 4 5.85 6.80 1.61
C ALA A 4 5.40 5.76 0.55
N ARG A 5 4.42 6.10 -0.29
CA ARG A 5 3.80 5.22 -1.31
C ARG A 5 4.73 4.30 -2.08
N SER A 6 5.90 4.78 -2.50
CA SER A 6 6.88 4.00 -3.28
C SER A 6 7.50 2.83 -2.50
N ALA A 7 7.44 2.85 -1.17
CA ALA A 7 7.88 1.78 -0.28
C ALA A 7 7.21 0.44 -0.63
N ILE A 8 6.01 0.47 -1.22
CA ILE A 8 5.29 -0.74 -1.61
C ILE A 8 6.02 -1.56 -2.67
N PHE A 9 7.04 -1.01 -3.35
CA PHE A 9 7.86 -1.71 -4.33
C PHE A 9 9.19 -2.20 -3.80
N ALA A 10 9.51 -1.95 -2.52
CA ALA A 10 10.81 -2.36 -2.00
C ALA A 10 10.99 -3.88 -2.09
N PRO A 11 12.16 -4.34 -2.57
CA PRO A 11 12.49 -5.75 -2.64
C PRO A 11 12.76 -6.26 -1.22
N LEU A 12 11.87 -7.11 -0.72
CA LEU A 12 11.96 -7.71 0.62
C LEU A 12 11.99 -9.23 0.45
N LYS A 13 13.04 -9.90 0.94
CA LYS A 13 13.22 -11.34 0.80
C LYS A 13 12.14 -12.15 1.54
N ASN A 14 11.84 -11.75 2.78
CA ASN A 14 10.89 -12.43 3.66
C ASN A 14 9.80 -11.44 4.09
N LEU A 15 8.99 -10.99 3.14
CA LEU A 15 7.84 -10.13 3.46
C LEU A 15 6.82 -10.95 4.26
N GLY A 16 6.50 -10.53 5.49
CA GLY A 16 5.59 -11.23 6.40
C GLY A 16 4.29 -10.48 6.73
N LEU A 17 4.24 -9.18 6.50
CA LEU A 17 3.09 -8.31 6.76
C LEU A 17 3.21 -7.05 5.90
N VAL A 18 2.08 -6.56 5.41
CA VAL A 18 1.97 -5.22 4.84
C VAL A 18 0.96 -4.42 5.66
N VAL A 19 1.33 -3.22 6.08
CA VAL A 19 0.44 -2.27 6.74
C VAL A 19 0.39 -1.02 5.86
N VAL A 20 -0.82 -0.57 5.52
CA VAL A 20 -1.05 0.66 4.76
C VAL A 20 -1.93 1.56 5.60
N ASP A 21 -1.40 2.69 6.04
CA ASP A 21 -2.17 3.71 6.76
C ASP A 21 -2.70 4.77 5.79
N GLU A 22 -3.78 5.45 6.16
CA GLU A 22 -4.42 6.54 5.38
C GLU A 22 -4.82 6.19 3.92
N GLU A 23 -5.58 5.10 3.71
CA GLU A 23 -5.95 4.63 2.35
C GLU A 23 -6.81 5.61 1.51
N GLN A 24 -7.30 6.68 2.13
CA GLN A 24 -8.37 7.56 1.62
C GLN A 24 -7.84 8.84 0.97
N GLU A 25 -6.56 9.19 1.20
CA GLU A 25 -6.04 10.46 0.70
C GLU A 25 -5.87 10.38 -0.82
N HIS A 26 -6.55 11.26 -1.57
CA HIS A 26 -6.47 11.36 -3.04
C HIS A 26 -5.02 11.45 -3.56
N SER A 27 -4.08 11.83 -2.69
CA SER A 27 -2.63 11.70 -2.85
C SER A 27 -2.18 10.31 -3.28
N TYR A 28 -2.92 9.22 -3.05
CA TYR A 28 -2.50 7.84 -3.38
C TYR A 28 -2.62 7.44 -4.86
N LYS A 29 -3.30 8.24 -5.68
CA LYS A 29 -3.27 8.12 -7.14
C LYS A 29 -2.05 8.84 -7.69
N GLN A 30 -1.12 8.10 -8.30
CA GLN A 30 -0.11 8.72 -9.13
C GLN A 30 -0.69 8.97 -10.53
N ASP A 31 -1.43 10.08 -10.70
CA ASP A 31 -2.14 10.40 -11.96
C ASP A 31 -1.30 11.18 -12.99
N THR A 32 -0.14 11.71 -12.59
CA THR A 32 0.64 12.63 -13.43
C THR A 32 1.87 11.98 -14.09
N LYS A 33 2.39 10.87 -13.55
CA LYS A 33 3.66 10.26 -14.01
C LYS A 33 3.62 8.74 -13.93
N ASN A 34 3.96 8.06 -15.03
CA ASN A 34 3.99 6.60 -15.08
C ASN A 34 5.07 6.02 -14.14
N PRO A 35 4.86 4.81 -13.56
CA PRO A 35 3.62 4.02 -13.62
C PRO A 35 2.54 4.58 -12.69
N ARG A 36 1.28 4.54 -13.15
CA ARG A 36 0.12 4.87 -12.32
C ARG A 36 -0.26 3.64 -11.50
N TYR A 37 -0.32 3.78 -10.18
CA TYR A 37 -0.74 2.71 -9.29
C TYR A 37 -1.47 3.27 -8.09
N HIS A 38 -2.33 2.45 -7.50
CA HIS A 38 -2.89 2.67 -6.17
C HIS A 38 -2.09 1.77 -5.21
N ALA A 39 -1.35 2.33 -4.25
CA ALA A 39 -0.51 1.49 -3.40
C ALA A 39 -1.31 0.49 -2.54
N ARG A 40 -2.59 0.76 -2.26
CA ARG A 40 -3.55 -0.25 -1.71
C ARG A 40 -3.63 -1.50 -2.59
N ASP A 41 -3.89 -1.34 -3.88
CA ASP A 41 -4.04 -2.47 -4.80
C ASP A 41 -2.73 -3.26 -4.92
N VAL A 42 -1.60 -2.54 -4.96
CA VAL A 42 -0.28 -3.17 -4.95
C VAL A 42 -0.06 -3.94 -3.63
N ALA A 43 -0.44 -3.37 -2.49
CA ALA A 43 -0.35 -4.04 -1.19
C ALA A 43 -1.18 -5.33 -1.14
N LEU A 44 -2.44 -5.28 -1.60
CA LEU A 44 -3.32 -6.44 -1.66
C LEU A 44 -2.76 -7.52 -2.58
N MET A 45 -2.24 -7.14 -3.75
CA MET A 45 -1.60 -8.07 -4.69
C MET A 45 -0.34 -8.69 -4.10
N ARG A 46 0.53 -7.90 -3.45
CA ARG A 46 1.71 -8.43 -2.75
C ARG A 46 1.31 -9.39 -1.63
N GLY A 47 0.27 -9.06 -0.86
CA GLY A 47 -0.30 -9.94 0.16
C GLY A 47 -0.71 -11.29 -0.40
N LYS A 48 -1.43 -11.28 -1.53
CA LYS A 48 -1.85 -12.48 -2.24
C LYS A 48 -0.68 -13.31 -2.76
N ILE A 49 0.31 -12.67 -3.41
CA ILE A 49 1.49 -13.35 -3.98
C ILE A 49 2.34 -13.99 -2.88
N HIS A 50 2.58 -13.26 -1.78
CA HIS A 50 3.42 -13.72 -0.67
C HIS A 50 2.64 -14.55 0.38
N LYS A 51 1.31 -14.68 0.25
CA LYS A 51 0.42 -15.36 1.21
C LYS A 51 0.56 -14.81 2.63
N ILE A 52 0.49 -13.49 2.76
CA ILE A 52 0.64 -12.77 4.03
C ILE A 52 -0.56 -11.87 4.31
N PRO A 53 -0.81 -11.53 5.58
CA PRO A 53 -1.80 -10.54 5.94
C PRO A 53 -1.45 -9.15 5.38
N VAL A 54 -2.50 -8.41 5.03
CA VAL A 54 -2.45 -6.99 4.66
C VAL A 54 -3.41 -6.24 5.57
N LEU A 55 -2.90 -5.33 6.37
CA LEU A 55 -3.68 -4.45 7.22
C LEU A 55 -3.87 -3.10 6.52
N LEU A 56 -5.12 -2.72 6.30
CA LEU A 56 -5.48 -1.41 5.77
C LEU A 56 -6.01 -0.55 6.93
N GLY A 57 -5.44 0.64 7.09
CA GLY A 57 -5.86 1.62 8.07
C GLY A 57 -7.30 2.06 7.80
N PRO A 58 -8.10 2.30 8.85
CA PRO A 58 -9.48 2.74 8.70
C PRO A 58 -9.53 4.11 8.01
N ALA A 59 -10.64 4.39 7.33
CA ALA A 59 -10.95 5.77 6.95
C ALA A 59 -10.96 6.67 8.20
N PRO A 60 -10.52 7.93 8.13
CA PRO A 60 -10.85 8.86 9.20
C PRO A 60 -12.37 8.88 9.31
N LEU A 61 -12.86 8.49 10.49
CA LEU A 61 -14.27 8.56 10.82
C LEU A 61 -14.64 10.05 10.74
N LEU A 62 -15.39 10.44 9.72
CA LEU A 62 -15.98 11.77 9.67
C LEU A 62 -17.12 11.78 10.70
N VAL A 63 -16.80 12.24 11.91
CA VAL A 63 -17.74 12.65 12.96
C VAL A 63 -18.04 14.13 12.84
#